data_AF-A0A7K6ADR5-F1
#
_entry.id   AF-A0A7K6ADR5-F1
#
_cell.length_a   1.000
_cell.length_b   1.000
_cell.length_c   1.000
_cell.angle_alpha   90.00
_cell.angle_beta   90.00
_cell.angle_gamma   90.00
#
_symmetry.space_group_name_H-M   'P 1'
#
loop_
_entity.id
_entity.type
_entity.pdbx_description
1 polymer ?
#
loop_
_entity_poly.entity_id
_entity_poly.type
_entity_poly.pdbx_seq_one_letter_code
_entity_poly.pdbx_strand_id
1 'polypeptide(L)'
;EVRRVPESTPDVAPERKRTRPMNLANIFQRTSRGVSGRSFRDRVIHLLALKNFKKPELLNRLQRDGIMQKDRGSLGKILQQVANLNVKDNSFSLKEHLFKDVQKDWPGYSEGDRQVLETILSR
;
A
#
# COMPACT_ATOMS: atom_id res chain seq x y z
N GLU A 1 10.62 -72.08 42.64
CA GLU A 1 10.98 -71.63 41.28
C GLU A 1 10.06 -70.46 40.92
N VAL A 2 10.43 -69.17 40.89
CA VAL A 2 11.71 -68.43 40.79
C VAL A 2 12.33 -68.32 39.39
N ARG A 3 11.74 -67.44 38.54
CA ARG A 3 12.33 -66.63 37.43
C ARG A 3 11.14 -66.03 36.63
N ARG A 4 11.14 -64.81 36.09
CA ARG A 4 11.99 -63.62 36.29
C ARG A 4 11.23 -62.37 35.76
N VAL A 5 11.33 -61.24 36.45
CA VAL A 5 11.37 -59.87 35.85
C VAL A 5 12.86 -59.47 35.74
N PRO A 6 13.28 -58.40 35.01
CA PRO A 6 12.54 -57.30 34.39
C PRO A 6 12.76 -57.26 32.84
N GLU A 7 12.88 -56.18 32.04
CA GLU A 7 13.14 -54.74 32.29
C GLU A 7 12.88 -53.84 31.05
N SER A 8 12.87 -52.52 31.28
CA SER A 8 13.32 -51.42 30.40
C SER A 8 12.87 -51.33 28.92
N THR A 9 11.93 -50.41 28.66
CA THR A 9 12.15 -49.37 27.64
C THR A 9 11.91 -47.97 28.26
N PRO A 10 12.77 -46.98 27.96
CA PRO A 10 12.69 -45.67 28.58
C PRO A 10 11.70 -44.73 27.89
N ASP A 11 11.32 -43.71 28.65
CA ASP A 11 11.27 -42.29 28.25
C ASP A 11 11.02 -41.95 26.77
N VAL A 12 9.86 -41.33 26.52
CA VAL A 12 9.70 -39.97 25.96
C VAL A 12 8.22 -39.81 25.63
N ALA A 13 7.49 -39.12 26.50
CA ALA A 13 6.26 -38.48 26.07
C ALA A 13 6.64 -37.28 25.19
N PRO A 14 6.19 -37.19 23.92
CA PRO A 14 6.30 -35.95 23.18
C PRO A 14 5.29 -34.97 23.77
N GLU A 15 5.72 -34.28 24.83
CA GLU A 15 5.03 -33.12 25.38
C GLU A 15 4.89 -32.10 24.24
N ARG A 16 3.74 -32.08 23.57
CA ARG A 16 3.43 -31.17 22.46
C ARG A 16 3.22 -29.76 23.02
N LYS A 17 4.33 -29.16 23.45
CA LYS A 17 4.46 -27.75 23.81
C LYS A 17 4.09 -26.91 22.60
N ARG A 18 2.81 -26.50 22.59
CA ARG A 18 2.40 -25.12 22.38
C ARG A 18 3.26 -24.34 21.37
N THR A 19 2.87 -24.40 20.11
CA THR A 19 2.97 -23.24 19.23
C THR A 19 1.80 -23.25 18.26
N ARG A 20 0.98 -22.20 18.33
CA ARG A 20 0.13 -21.82 17.19
C ARG A 20 1.08 -21.63 16.00
N PRO A 21 0.77 -22.09 14.78
CA PRO A 21 1.50 -21.64 13.60
C PRO A 21 1.23 -20.13 13.45
N MET A 22 2.11 -19.32 14.03
CA MET A 22 2.14 -17.87 13.82
C MET A 22 2.29 -17.67 12.32
N ASN A 23 1.29 -17.07 11.70
CA ASN A 23 1.15 -17.01 10.25
C ASN A 23 2.25 -16.12 9.65
N LEU A 24 3.37 -16.75 9.29
CA LEU A 24 4.57 -16.11 8.75
C LEU A 24 4.34 -15.37 7.42
N ALA A 25 3.24 -15.65 6.71
CA ALA A 25 2.86 -14.92 5.51
C ALA A 25 2.62 -13.42 5.78
N ASN A 26 2.36 -13.03 7.04
CA ASN A 26 2.13 -11.64 7.41
C ASN A 26 3.41 -10.85 7.78
N ILE A 27 4.56 -11.52 7.94
CA ILE A 27 5.83 -10.86 8.31
C ILE A 27 6.57 -10.35 7.07
N PHE A 28 6.53 -11.07 5.95
CA PHE A 28 7.21 -10.71 4.70
C PHE A 28 6.54 -9.55 3.92
N GLN A 29 5.32 -9.14 4.27
CA GLN A 29 4.66 -7.96 3.68
C GLN A 29 5.25 -6.62 4.19
N ARG A 30 6.26 -6.65 5.07
CA ARG A 30 7.01 -5.46 5.51
C ARG A 30 8.14 -5.06 4.54
N THR A 31 8.43 -5.85 3.51
CA THR A 31 9.37 -5.48 2.45
C THR A 31 8.62 -4.78 1.32
N SER A 32 8.74 -3.44 1.28
CA SER A 32 8.39 -2.57 0.15
C SER A 32 7.14 -2.97 -0.65
N ARG A 33 5.95 -2.82 -0.06
CA ARG A 33 4.70 -2.73 -0.85
C ARG A 33 4.75 -1.48 -1.73
N GLY A 34 5.20 -1.68 -2.98
CA GLY A 34 5.32 -0.65 -4.00
C GLY A 34 3.98 -0.01 -4.36
N VAL A 35 4.00 0.92 -5.31
CA VAL A 35 2.81 1.74 -5.69
C VAL A 35 1.57 0.87 -5.99
N SER A 36 1.78 -0.32 -6.57
CA SER A 36 0.73 -1.31 -6.85
C SER A 36 0.07 -1.95 -5.63
N GLY A 37 0.76 -2.01 -4.48
CA GLY A 37 0.23 -2.51 -3.20
C GLY A 37 -0.48 -1.46 -2.34
N ARG A 38 -0.64 -0.23 -2.84
CA ARG A 38 -1.33 0.89 -2.16
C ARG A 38 -2.76 1.05 -2.69
N SER A 39 -3.66 1.62 -1.89
CA SER A 39 -5.06 1.77 -2.31
C SER A 39 -5.15 2.68 -3.54
N PHE A 40 -6.14 2.43 -4.40
CA PHE A 40 -6.30 3.24 -5.60
C PHE A 40 -6.53 4.73 -5.28
N ARG A 41 -7.28 5.02 -4.22
CA ARG A 41 -7.48 6.38 -3.71
C ARG A 41 -6.17 7.04 -3.30
N ASP A 42 -5.33 6.36 -2.52
CA ASP A 42 -4.02 6.90 -2.11
C ASP A 42 -3.17 7.26 -3.32
N ARG A 43 -3.12 6.37 -4.32
CA ARG A 43 -2.30 6.58 -5.53
C ARG A 43 -2.73 7.83 -6.31
N VAL A 44 -4.05 8.09 -6.38
CA VAL A 44 -4.57 9.33 -7.00
C VAL A 44 -4.21 10.56 -6.16
N ILE A 45 -4.38 10.50 -4.84
CA ILE A 45 -3.99 11.58 -3.91
C ILE A 45 -2.51 11.94 -4.08
N HIS A 46 -1.63 10.95 -4.03
CA HIS A 46 -0.18 11.17 -4.10
C HIS A 46 0.28 11.73 -5.45
N LEU A 47 -0.37 11.37 -6.57
CA LEU A 47 -0.07 12.01 -7.86
C LEU A 47 -0.52 13.47 -7.89
N LEU A 48 -1.75 13.76 -7.43
CA LEU A 48 -2.30 15.11 -7.44
C LEU A 48 -1.65 16.06 -6.43
N ALA A 49 -1.00 15.51 -5.39
CA ALA A 49 -0.21 16.29 -4.43
C ALA A 49 1.03 16.95 -5.05
N LEU A 50 1.59 16.36 -6.12
CA LEU A 50 2.78 16.89 -6.81
C LEU A 50 2.43 17.99 -7.81
N LYS A 51 1.37 17.79 -8.58
CA LYS A 51 0.87 18.77 -9.56
C LYS A 51 -0.58 18.50 -9.96
N ASN A 52 -1.19 19.48 -10.60
CA ASN A 52 -2.46 19.29 -11.29
C ASN A 52 -2.28 18.33 -12.48
N PHE A 53 -3.20 17.37 -12.65
CA PHE A 53 -3.17 16.39 -13.75
C PHE A 53 -4.46 16.39 -14.55
N LYS A 54 -4.38 16.22 -15.87
CA LYS A 54 -5.56 15.93 -16.69
C LYS A 54 -5.96 14.46 -16.56
N LYS A 55 -7.26 14.15 -16.65
CA LYS A 55 -7.79 12.76 -16.56
C LYS A 55 -7.03 11.74 -17.44
N PRO A 56 -6.74 11.99 -18.75
CA PRO A 56 -5.99 11.03 -19.56
C PRO A 56 -4.51 10.90 -19.16
N GLU A 57 -3.84 11.96 -18.72
CA GLU A 57 -2.45 11.88 -18.23
C GLU A 57 -2.36 11.03 -16.95
N LEU A 58 -3.26 11.31 -16.00
CA LEU A 58 -3.35 10.58 -14.75
C LEU A 58 -3.63 9.09 -15.03
N LEU A 59 -4.56 8.78 -15.93
CA LEU A 59 -4.91 7.41 -16.33
C LEU A 59 -3.70 6.66 -16.92
N ASN A 60 -2.88 7.33 -17.73
CA ASN A 60 -1.65 6.76 -18.30
C ASN A 60 -0.59 6.53 -17.22
N ARG A 61 -0.36 7.48 -16.31
CA ARG A 61 0.58 7.31 -15.19
C ARG A 61 0.19 6.13 -14.31
N LEU A 62 -1.07 6.10 -13.89
CA LEU A 62 -1.64 5.01 -13.10
C LEU A 62 -1.52 3.64 -13.81
N GLN A 63 -1.75 3.58 -15.12
CA GLN A 63 -1.56 2.34 -15.90
C GLN A 63 -0.09 1.87 -15.88
N ARG A 64 0.89 2.79 -15.99
CA ARG A 64 2.33 2.46 -15.88
C ARG A 64 2.70 1.96 -14.49
N ASP A 65 2.09 2.50 -13.44
CA ASP A 65 2.24 2.00 -12.06
C ASP A 65 1.46 0.68 -11.81
N GLY A 66 0.89 0.05 -12.83
CA GLY A 66 0.22 -1.26 -12.72
C GLY A 66 -1.22 -1.20 -12.19
N ILE A 67 -2.00 -0.16 -12.51
CA ILE A 67 -3.45 -0.15 -12.22
C ILE A 67 -4.21 -1.11 -13.15
N MET A 68 -5.05 -1.94 -12.53
CA MET A 68 -5.93 -2.87 -13.23
C MET A 68 -7.07 -2.14 -13.94
N GLN A 69 -7.47 -2.63 -15.12
CA GLN A 69 -8.57 -2.06 -15.92
C GLN A 69 -9.87 -1.85 -15.11
N LYS A 70 -10.17 -2.75 -14.16
CA LYS A 70 -11.35 -2.69 -13.27
C LYS A 70 -11.47 -1.36 -12.51
N ASP A 71 -10.34 -0.77 -12.12
CA ASP A 71 -10.29 0.43 -11.29
C ASP A 71 -10.48 1.70 -12.14
N ARG A 72 -10.31 1.64 -13.46
CA ARG A 72 -10.49 2.80 -14.36
C ARG A 72 -11.89 3.40 -14.29
N GLY A 73 -12.93 2.57 -14.13
CA GLY A 73 -14.31 3.04 -13.94
C GLY A 73 -14.49 3.81 -12.63
N SER A 74 -13.79 3.41 -11.58
CA SER A 74 -13.79 4.07 -10.27
C SER A 74 -13.02 5.40 -10.27
N LEU A 75 -12.10 5.62 -11.23
CA LEU A 75 -11.26 6.82 -11.26
C LEU A 75 -12.08 8.11 -11.27
N GLY A 76 -13.17 8.16 -12.04
CA GLY A 76 -14.03 9.35 -12.11
C GLY A 76 -14.69 9.69 -10.78
N LYS A 77 -15.16 8.67 -10.05
CA LYS A 77 -15.77 8.81 -8.72
C LYS A 77 -14.74 9.27 -7.68
N ILE A 78 -13.56 8.64 -7.69
CA ILE A 78 -12.45 9.00 -6.80
C ILE A 78 -12.01 10.43 -7.06
N LEU A 79 -11.85 10.85 -8.33
CA LEU A 79 -11.49 12.23 -8.67
C LEU A 79 -12.50 13.26 -8.15
N GLN A 80 -13.81 13.02 -8.25
CA GLN A 80 -14.79 13.92 -7.63
C GLN A 80 -14.67 13.99 -6.10
N GLN A 81 -14.29 12.89 -5.45
CA GLN A 81 -14.09 12.84 -4.00
C GLN A 81 -12.80 13.54 -3.56
N VAL A 82 -11.67 13.27 -4.23
CA VAL A 82 -10.33 13.72 -3.78
C VAL A 82 -9.81 14.98 -4.47
N ALA A 83 -10.39 15.37 -5.60
CA ALA A 83 -9.87 16.45 -6.43
C ALA A 83 -10.95 17.49 -6.76
N ASN A 84 -10.50 18.71 -7.06
CA ASN A 84 -11.31 19.75 -7.66
C ASN A 84 -11.09 19.72 -9.17
N LEU A 85 -12.18 19.69 -9.96
CA LEU A 85 -12.11 19.79 -11.41
C LEU A 85 -12.07 21.26 -11.83
N ASN A 86 -10.96 21.70 -12.41
CA ASN A 86 -10.88 22.97 -13.09
C ASN A 86 -11.45 22.81 -14.52
N VAL A 87 -12.65 23.34 -14.74
CA VAL A 87 -13.39 23.24 -16.00
C VAL A 87 -12.69 23.98 -17.15
N LYS A 88 -11.88 25.01 -16.86
CA LYS A 88 -11.18 25.81 -17.88
C LYS A 88 -10.14 25.00 -18.66
N ASP A 89 -9.41 24.13 -17.96
CA ASP A 89 -8.27 23.37 -18.50
C ASP A 89 -8.48 21.84 -18.44
N ASN A 90 -9.65 21.41 -17.95
CA ASN A 90 -10.00 20.02 -17.66
C ASN A 90 -8.94 19.29 -16.81
N SER A 91 -8.36 20.02 -15.86
CA SER A 91 -7.33 19.55 -14.94
C SER A 91 -7.92 19.31 -13.55
N PHE A 92 -7.35 18.34 -12.84
CA PHE A 92 -7.72 17.97 -11.49
C PHE A 92 -6.61 18.44 -10.54
N SER A 93 -6.97 19.15 -9.48
CA SER A 93 -6.08 19.55 -8.38
C SER A 93 -6.48 18.83 -7.09
N LEU A 94 -5.53 18.48 -6.22
CA LEU A 94 -5.84 17.83 -4.94
C LEU A 94 -6.66 18.78 -4.05
N LYS A 95 -7.65 18.26 -3.32
CA LYS A 95 -8.35 19.04 -2.30
C LYS A 95 -7.43 19.30 -1.10
N GLU A 96 -7.42 20.55 -0.63
CA GLU A 96 -6.56 21.02 0.46
C GLU A 96 -6.58 20.11 1.70
N HIS A 97 -7.78 19.69 2.13
CA HIS A 97 -7.95 18.82 3.29
C HIS A 97 -7.36 17.40 3.15
N LEU A 98 -6.87 17.00 1.97
CA LEU A 98 -6.22 15.70 1.72
C LEU A 98 -4.69 15.80 1.63
N PHE A 99 -4.10 16.99 1.67
CA PHE A 99 -2.63 17.10 1.76
C PHE A 99 -2.09 16.47 3.06
N LYS A 100 -2.91 16.42 4.12
CA LYS A 100 -2.63 15.68 5.37
C LYS A 100 -2.55 14.15 5.21
N ASP A 101 -3.16 13.60 4.15
CA ASP A 101 -3.15 12.16 3.84
C ASP A 101 -1.96 11.77 2.94
N VAL A 102 -1.15 12.75 2.51
CA VAL A 102 0.02 12.53 1.65
C VAL A 102 1.24 12.08 2.47
N GLN A 103 1.87 11.00 2.05
CA GLN A 103 3.03 10.38 2.72
C GLN A 103 4.32 10.82 2.01
N LYS A 104 5.26 11.44 2.74
CA LYS A 104 6.58 11.81 2.20
C LYS A 104 7.38 10.59 1.71
N ASP A 105 7.31 9.48 2.43
CA ASP A 105 7.94 8.19 2.10
C ASP A 105 7.14 7.33 1.10
N TRP A 106 6.37 7.96 0.22
CA TRP A 106 5.61 7.24 -0.79
C TRP A 106 6.55 6.56 -1.81
N PRO A 107 6.37 5.26 -2.11
CA PRO A 107 7.29 4.50 -2.96
C PRO A 107 7.26 4.91 -4.44
N GLY A 108 6.35 5.80 -4.84
CA GLY A 108 6.27 6.37 -6.19
C GLY A 108 6.86 7.77 -6.33
N TYR A 109 7.49 8.32 -5.27
CA TYR A 109 8.16 9.62 -5.29
C TYR A 109 9.66 9.48 -5.47
N SER A 110 10.15 10.08 -6.55
CA SER A 110 11.56 10.40 -6.77
C SER A 110 12.02 11.49 -5.80
N GLU A 111 13.32 11.69 -5.64
CA GLU A 111 13.84 12.75 -4.75
C GLU A 111 13.40 14.16 -5.17
N GLY A 112 13.29 14.44 -6.48
CA GLY A 112 12.69 15.67 -6.99
C GLY A 112 11.19 15.80 -6.68
N ASP A 113 10.43 14.69 -6.73
CA ASP A 113 9.00 14.70 -6.35
C ASP A 113 8.83 15.04 -4.86
N ARG A 114 9.75 14.57 -4.01
CA ARG A 114 9.77 14.89 -2.57
C ARG A 114 10.03 16.38 -2.33
N GLN A 115 11.02 16.98 -2.99
CA GLN A 115 11.30 18.43 -2.87
C GLN A 115 10.12 19.30 -3.34
N VAL A 116 9.45 18.90 -4.42
CA VAL A 116 8.21 19.55 -4.88
C VAL A 116 7.13 19.46 -3.80
N LEU A 117 6.91 18.27 -3.23
CA LEU A 117 5.94 18.09 -2.15
C LEU A 117 6.29 18.91 -0.89
N GLU A 118 7.56 18.99 -0.49
CA GLU A 118 7.96 19.83 0.65
C GLU A 118 7.69 21.31 0.39
N THR A 119 7.91 21.78 -0.84
CA THR A 119 7.59 23.16 -1.24
C THR A 119 6.09 23.46 -1.18
N ILE A 120 5.25 22.46 -1.51
CA ILE A 120 3.79 22.59 -1.47
C ILE A 120 3.24 22.49 -0.05
N LEU A 121 3.83 21.64 0.80
CA LEU A 121 3.42 21.45 2.21
C LEU A 121 3.96 22.52 3.17
N SER A 122 4.98 23.29 2.78
CA SER A 122 5.55 24.39 3.59
C SER A 122 4.84 25.73 3.40
N ARG A 123 3.62 25.72 2.84
CA ARG A 123 2.90 26.89 2.34
C ARG A 123 1.59 27.13 3.07
#